data_AF-A0A6M1YQ44-F1
#
_entry.id   AF-A0A6M1YQ44-F1
#
_cell.length_a   1.000
_cell.length_b   1.000
_cell.length_c   1.000
_cell.angle_alpha   90.00
_cell.angle_beta   90.00
_cell.angle_gamma   90.00
#
_symmetry.space_group_name_H-M   'P 1'
#
loop_
_entity.id
_entity.type
_entity.pdbx_description
1 polymer ?
#
loop_
_entity_poly.entity_id
_entity_poly.type
_entity_poly.pdbx_seq_one_letter_code
_entity_poly.pdbx_strand_id
1 'polypeptide(L)' 'MTLLSDEYIEKLANKGMIEPFERNQIKQSSTKKIVSYGLSSYGYDLRVADEFKVFTNVYSSIIDPKNFSED' A
#
# COMPACT_ATOMS: atom_id res chain seq x y z
N MET A 1 14.83 -17.31 -4.13
CA MET A 1 14.50 -15.86 -4.09
C MET A 1 15.00 -15.31 -2.77
N THR A 2 15.59 -14.11 -2.77
CA THR A 2 16.06 -13.41 -1.57
C THR A 2 15.26 -12.11 -1.40
N LEU A 3 15.23 -11.57 -0.19
CA LEU A 3 14.72 -10.21 0.04
C LEU A 3 15.65 -9.18 -0.62
N LEU A 4 15.06 -8.15 -1.22
CA LEU A 4 15.79 -7.01 -1.77
C LEU A 4 16.04 -5.99 -0.66
N SER A 5 17.24 -5.40 -0.64
CA SER A 5 17.54 -4.29 0.26
C SER A 5 16.92 -2.98 -0.25
N ASP A 6 16.85 -2.00 0.64
CA ASP A 6 16.49 -0.62 0.35
C ASP A 6 17.18 -0.05 -0.90
N GLU A 7 18.49 -0.21 -1.06
CA GLU A 7 19.25 0.26 -2.22
C GLU A 7 18.73 -0.33 -3.55
N TYR A 8 18.39 -1.62 -3.55
CA TYR A 8 17.85 -2.29 -4.73
C TYR A 8 16.41 -1.86 -5.01
N ILE A 9 15.59 -1.72 -3.96
CA ILE A 9 14.21 -1.24 -4.07
C ILE A 9 14.20 0.18 -4.65
N GLU A 10 15.06 1.08 -4.16
CA GLU A 10 15.22 2.45 -4.68
C GLU A 10 15.64 2.45 -6.16
N LYS A 11 16.62 1.62 -6.53
CA LYS A 11 17.07 1.50 -7.92
C LYS A 11 15.95 1.05 -8.86
N LEU A 12 15.06 0.16 -8.41
CA LEU A 12 13.92 -0.29 -9.19
C LEU A 12 12.79 0.74 -9.21
N ALA A 13 12.55 1.46 -8.10
CA ALA A 13 11.59 2.55 -8.05
C ALA A 13 11.95 3.68 -9.04
N ASN A 14 13.23 4.03 -9.16
CA ASN A 14 13.74 4.95 -10.18
C ASN A 14 13.52 4.48 -11.63
N LYS A 15 13.19 3.20 -11.83
CA LYS A 15 12.80 2.62 -13.13
C LYS A 15 11.28 2.44 -13.28
N GLY A 16 10.47 3.00 -12.37
CA GLY A 16 9.01 2.94 -12.42
C GLY A 16 8.39 1.74 -11.70
N MET A 17 9.12 1.04 -10.82
CA MET A 17 8.52 -0.06 -10.04
C MET A 17 7.48 0.43 -9.03
N ILE A 18 7.68 1.61 -8.44
CA ILE A 18 6.79 2.21 -7.43
C ILE A 18 6.62 3.68 -7.77
N GLU A 19 5.37 4.13 -7.91
CA GLU A 19 5.05 5.53 -8.19
C GLU A 19 3.73 5.93 -7.50
N PRO A 20 3.70 7.02 -6.72
CA PRO A 20 4.84 7.84 -6.25
C PRO A 20 5.74 7.10 -5.23
N PHE A 21 7.05 7.36 -5.26
CA PHE A 21 8.05 6.74 -4.38
C PHE A 21 8.60 7.69 -3.31
N GLU A 22 8.74 7.20 -2.09
CA GLU A 22 9.34 7.92 -0.96
C GLU A 22 10.59 7.20 -0.45
N ARG A 23 11.74 7.83 -0.63
CA ARG A 23 13.04 7.28 -0.23
C ARG A 23 13.23 7.15 1.28
N ASN A 24 12.55 8.00 2.05
CA ASN A 24 12.70 8.06 3.51
C ASN A 24 11.44 7.58 4.20
N GLN A 25 11.60 7.08 5.43
CA GLN A 25 10.45 6.75 6.27
C GLN A 25 9.77 8.02 6.79
N ILE A 26 8.59 8.32 6.27
CA ILE A 26 7.78 9.48 6.67
C ILE A 26 6.96 9.11 7.90
N LYS A 27 7.13 9.85 9.01
CA LYS A 27 6.44 9.58 10.30
C LYS A 27 5.52 10.72 10.75
N GLN A 28 5.54 11.83 10.02
CA GLN A 28 4.85 13.05 10.37
C GLN A 28 4.30 13.71 9.10
N SER A 29 3.04 14.14 9.20
CA SER A 29 2.40 15.05 8.24
C SER A 29 2.54 16.49 8.74
N SER A 30 2.11 17.48 7.95
CA SER A 30 2.22 18.91 8.25
C SER A 30 1.71 19.30 9.64
N THR A 31 0.72 18.57 10.18
CA THR A 31 0.04 18.93 11.43
C THR A 31 0.12 17.88 12.53
N LYS A 32 0.53 16.64 12.23
CA LYS A 32 0.48 15.53 13.21
C LYS A 32 1.42 14.38 12.88
N LYS A 33 1.76 13.58 13.90
CA LYS A 33 2.35 12.25 13.70
C LYS A 33 1.35 11.33 12.99
N ILE A 34 1.87 10.44 12.16
CA ILE A 34 1.09 9.49 11.35
C ILE A 34 1.67 8.09 11.46
N VAL A 35 0.92 7.08 11.01
CA VAL A 35 1.46 5.75 10.74
C VAL A 35 2.49 5.89 9.63
N SER A 36 3.69 5.36 9.83
CA SER A 36 4.79 5.61 8.92
C SER A 36 4.66 4.90 7.58
N TYR A 37 5.25 5.47 6.54
CA TYR A 37 5.32 4.86 5.22
C TYR A 37 6.64 5.23 4.51
N GLY A 38 6.93 4.59 3.37
CA GLY A 38 8.14 4.79 2.57
C GLY A 38 9.13 3.62 2.67
N LEU A 39 10.35 3.84 2.17
CA LEU A 39 11.39 2.81 2.12
C LEU A 39 11.87 2.39 3.52
N SER A 40 12.04 1.08 3.71
CA SER A 40 12.62 0.43 4.88
C SER A 40 13.77 -0.49 4.44
N SER A 41 14.63 -0.92 5.37
CA SER A 41 15.91 -1.59 5.06
C SER A 41 15.80 -2.79 4.10
N TYR A 42 14.67 -3.52 4.14
CA TYR A 42 14.42 -4.66 3.25
C TYR A 42 12.95 -4.70 2.80
N GLY A 43 12.33 -3.54 2.62
CA GLY A 43 10.92 -3.46 2.28
C GLY A 43 10.45 -2.04 1.98
N TYR A 44 9.17 -1.91 1.63
CA TYR A 44 8.55 -0.62 1.37
C TYR A 44 7.17 -0.58 2.01
N ASP A 45 6.97 0.38 2.92
CA ASP A 45 5.71 0.60 3.61
C ASP A 45 4.79 1.42 2.69
N LEU A 46 3.76 0.79 2.13
CA LEU A 46 2.80 1.45 1.23
C LEU A 46 1.72 2.23 1.99
N ARG A 47 1.04 3.14 1.29
CA ARG A 47 -0.10 3.91 1.82
C ARG A 47 -1.41 3.35 1.28
N VAL A 48 -2.46 3.45 2.09
CA VAL A 48 -3.83 3.24 1.64
C VAL A 48 -4.41 4.56 1.09
N ALA A 49 -5.18 4.46 0.01
CA ALA A 49 -5.96 5.59 -0.52
C ALA A 49 -7.19 5.87 0.36
N ASP A 50 -7.95 6.90 0.03
CA ASP A 50 -9.17 7.31 0.72
C ASP A 50 -10.44 6.65 0.18
N GLU A 51 -10.32 5.78 -0.83
CA GLU A 51 -11.43 4.99 -1.37
C GLU A 51 -11.50 3.60 -0.74
N PHE A 52 -12.64 3.29 -0.12
CA PHE A 52 -12.86 2.03 0.60
C PHE A 52 -14.15 1.36 0.13
N LYS A 53 -14.12 0.03 -0.01
CA LYS A 53 -15.31 -0.81 -0.15
C LYS A 53 -15.56 -1.51 1.18
N VAL A 54 -16.70 -1.19 1.82
CA VAL A 54 -17.10 -1.78 3.10
C VAL A 54 -18.10 -2.89 2.82
N PHE A 55 -17.76 -4.12 3.20
CA PHE A 55 -18.66 -5.27 3.05
C PHE A 55 -19.88 -5.10 3.95
N THR A 56 -21.08 -5.31 3.38
CA THR A 56 -22.33 -5.32 4.12
C THR A 56 -23.13 -6.58 3.79
N ASN A 57 -23.81 -7.16 4.79
CA ASN A 57 -24.63 -8.37 4.62
C ASN A 57 -26.12 -8.05 4.50
N VAL A 58 -26.48 -6.79 4.22
CA VAL A 58 -27.87 -6.30 4.23
C VAL A 58 -28.76 -7.12 3.29
N TYR A 59 -28.21 -7.60 2.18
CA TYR A 59 -28.95 -8.36 1.16
C TYR A 59 -28.93 -9.88 1.36
N SER A 60 -28.29 -10.40 2.42
CA SER A 60 -28.13 -11.83 2.67
C SER A 60 -27.62 -12.62 1.45
N SER A 61 -26.78 -11.99 0.62
CA SER A 61 -26.23 -12.58 -0.58
C SER A 61 -25.12 -13.59 -0.24
N ILE A 62 -24.99 -14.63 -1.07
CA ILE A 62 -23.88 -15.58 -1.00
C ILE A 62 -22.65 -14.90 -1.60
N ILE A 63 -21.53 -14.92 -0.87
CA ILE A 63 -20.24 -14.42 -1.37
C ILE A 63 -19.63 -15.49 -2.28
N ASP A 64 -19.60 -15.22 -3.59
CA ASP A 64 -18.93 -16.07 -4.57
C ASP A 64 -17.66 -15.37 -5.10
N PRO A 65 -16.45 -15.84 -4.74
CA PRO A 65 -15.19 -15.25 -5.22
C PRO A 65 -14.98 -15.31 -6.74
N LYS A 66 -15.74 -16.15 -7.46
CA LYS A 66 -15.70 -16.21 -8.92
C LYS A 66 -16.68 -15.24 -9.58
N ASN A 67 -17.66 -14.74 -8.84
CA ASN A 67 -18.72 -13.88 -9.33
C ASN A 67 -18.83 -12.66 -8.40
N PHE A 68 -17.87 -11.74 -8.49
CA PHE A 68 -17.93 -10.47 -7.78
C PHE A 68 -19.08 -9.61 -8.32
N SER A 69 -20.08 -9.32 -7.48
CA SER A 69 -21.10 -8.32 -7.74
C SER A 69 -20.57 -6.92 -7.43
N GLU A 70 -21.06 -5.91 -8.14
CA GLU A 70 -20.72 -4.50 -7.87
C GLU A 70 -21.47 -3.92 -6.65
N ASP A 71 -22.43 -4.69 -6.11
CA ASP A 71 -23.29 -4.35 -4.97
C ASP A 71 -22.56 -4.33 -3.61
#